data_AF-A0AAW7PWF6-F1
#
_entry.id   AF-A0AAW7PWF6-F1
#
_cell.length_a   1.000
_cell.length_b   1.000
_cell.length_c   1.000
_cell.angle_alpha   90.00
_cell.angle_beta   90.00
_cell.angle_gamma   90.00
#
_symmetry.space_group_name_H-M   'P 1'
#
loop_
_entity.id
_entity.type
_entity.pdbx_description
1 polymer ?
#
loop_
_entity_poly.entity_id
_entity_poly.type
_entity_poly.pdbx_seq_one_letter_code
_entity_poly.pdbx_strand_id
1 'polypeptide(L)'
;MNFESFFDKILIFYKVKTVTDLADKLNVTRSTVSGWKNRQAAGAILEFLFNNDLNALHYIFSSDASINNFQNSNNKVSGNGALIDNSNNKSNSANKKEENTNIPQSITIELNSLFERLEDKDEKFIKNITYKIEDFISEIKKETRD
;
A
#
# COMPACT_ATOMS: atom_id res chain seq x y z
N MET A 1 -2.41 9.55 12.67
CA MET A 1 -1.50 8.83 13.60
C MET A 1 -0.59 9.87 14.24
N ASN A 2 -0.50 9.90 15.58
CA ASN A 2 0.42 10.81 16.29
C ASN A 2 1.78 10.12 16.49
N PHE A 3 2.81 10.86 16.93
CA PHE A 3 4.16 10.31 17.08
C PHE A 3 4.26 9.18 18.12
N GLU A 4 3.45 9.20 19.18
CA GLU A 4 3.50 8.13 20.20
C GLU A 4 2.91 6.82 19.62
N SER A 5 1.73 6.86 19.00
CA SER A 5 1.12 5.70 18.34
C SER A 5 1.96 5.15 17.17
N PHE A 6 2.37 6.05 16.26
CA PHE A 6 3.75 6.18 15.83
C PHE A 6 4.76 5.09 16.21
N PHE A 7 5.49 5.47 17.24
CA PHE A 7 6.62 4.80 17.83
C PHE A 7 6.22 3.50 18.53
N ASP A 8 5.03 3.43 19.13
CA ASP A 8 4.50 2.22 19.75
C ASP A 8 4.32 1.09 18.73
N LYS A 9 3.81 1.39 17.52
CA LYS A 9 3.73 0.38 16.45
C LYS A 9 5.10 -0.19 16.08
N ILE A 10 6.16 0.64 16.11
CA ILE A 10 7.53 0.18 15.87
C ILE A 10 7.98 -0.77 16.97
N LEU A 11 7.76 -0.39 18.24
CA LEU A 11 8.13 -1.23 19.39
C LEU A 11 7.39 -2.59 19.33
N ILE A 12 6.10 -2.57 18.98
CA ILE A 12 5.27 -3.78 18.82
C ILE A 12 5.82 -4.66 17.69
N PHE A 13 6.13 -4.10 16.52
CA PHE A 13 6.67 -4.85 15.38
C PHE A 13 7.96 -5.60 15.75
N TYR A 14 8.90 -4.92 16.39
CA TYR A 14 10.18 -5.52 16.80
C TYR A 14 10.07 -6.34 18.10
N LYS A 15 8.88 -6.41 18.72
CA LYS A 15 8.60 -7.11 19.98
C LYS A 15 9.49 -6.65 21.13
N VAL A 16 9.71 -5.35 21.21
CA VAL A 16 10.55 -4.70 22.22
C VAL A 16 9.72 -3.73 23.06
N LYS A 17 10.22 -3.40 24.25
CA LYS A 17 9.52 -2.49 25.18
C LYS A 17 10.26 -1.18 25.41
N THR A 18 11.56 -1.14 25.14
CA THR A 18 12.39 0.01 25.46
C THR A 18 13.13 0.55 24.23
N VAL A 19 13.50 1.83 24.29
CA VAL A 19 14.37 2.49 23.31
C VAL A 19 15.71 1.77 23.18
N THR A 20 16.23 1.23 24.29
CA THR A 20 17.47 0.45 24.32
C THR A 20 17.34 -0.82 23.48
N ASP A 21 16.30 -1.61 23.73
CA ASP A 21 16.08 -2.86 23.01
C ASP A 21 15.82 -2.61 21.51
N LEU A 22 15.14 -1.51 21.19
CA LEU A 22 14.92 -1.10 19.80
C LEU A 22 16.24 -0.72 19.12
N ALA A 23 17.14 0.00 19.81
CA ALA A 23 18.46 0.34 19.28
C ALA A 23 19.28 -0.92 18.97
N ASP A 24 19.27 -1.89 19.89
CA ASP A 24 19.95 -3.18 19.70
C ASP A 24 19.34 -3.96 18.52
N LYS A 25 18.01 -3.95 18.37
CA LYS A 25 17.32 -4.59 17.23
C LYS A 25 17.64 -3.97 15.88
N LEU A 26 17.71 -2.64 15.82
CA LEU A 26 18.00 -1.88 14.60
C LEU A 26 19.50 -1.77 14.31
N ASN A 27 20.36 -2.31 15.19
CA ASN A 27 21.81 -2.18 15.14
C ASN A 27 22.28 -0.70 15.03
N VAL A 28 21.64 0.18 15.80
CA VAL A 28 21.98 1.60 15.90
C VAL A 28 22.28 1.97 17.35
N THR A 29 22.88 3.15 17.57
CA THR A 29 23.17 3.58 18.94
C THR A 29 21.91 3.99 19.70
N ARG A 30 21.90 3.77 21.02
CA ARG A 30 20.80 4.22 21.90
C ARG A 30 20.54 5.72 21.82
N SER A 31 21.59 6.53 21.65
CA SER A 31 21.47 7.98 21.50
C SER A 31 20.77 8.36 20.20
N THR A 32 20.95 7.59 19.12
CA THR A 32 20.21 7.77 17.87
C THR A 32 18.71 7.59 18.08
N VAL A 33 18.29 6.45 18.64
CA VAL A 33 16.85 6.16 18.85
C VAL A 33 16.24 7.11 19.88
N SER A 34 16.97 7.44 20.95
CA SER A 34 16.53 8.45 21.93
C SER A 34 16.39 9.83 21.29
N GLY A 35 17.31 10.21 20.41
CA GLY A 35 17.23 11.44 19.63
C GLY A 35 16.01 11.49 18.73
N TRP A 36 15.67 10.38 18.07
CA TRP A 36 14.43 10.26 17.29
C TRP A 36 13.18 10.45 18.15
N LYS A 37 13.12 9.78 19.31
CA LYS A 37 11.98 9.89 20.24
C LYS A 37 11.82 11.31 20.77
N ASN A 38 12.88 11.92 21.29
CA ASN A 38 12.83 13.24 21.94
C ASN A 38 12.46 14.36 20.96
N ARG A 39 12.91 14.25 19.71
CA ARG A 39 12.62 15.25 18.66
C ARG A 39 11.36 14.95 17.87
N GLN A 40 10.67 13.85 18.18
CA GLN A 40 9.55 13.33 17.40
C GLN A 40 9.90 13.23 15.90
N ALA A 41 11.10 12.77 15.59
CA ALA A 41 11.68 12.79 14.25
C ALA A 41 11.16 11.62 13.39
N ALA A 42 9.85 11.59 13.13
CA ALA A 42 9.21 10.54 12.33
C ALA A 42 9.85 10.37 10.96
N GLY A 43 10.21 11.48 10.28
CA GLY A 43 10.87 11.44 8.98
C GLY A 43 12.19 10.67 8.98
N ALA A 44 13.04 10.87 10.00
CA ALA A 44 14.31 10.16 10.11
C ALA A 44 14.11 8.65 10.37
N ILE A 45 13.10 8.30 11.15
CA ILE A 45 12.73 6.89 11.39
C ILE A 45 12.22 6.27 10.08
N LEU A 46 11.36 6.96 9.34
CA LEU A 46 10.81 6.47 8.07
C LEU A 46 11.91 6.26 7.02
N GLU A 47 12.82 7.21 6.87
CA GLU A 47 13.97 7.08 5.97
C GLU A 47 14.86 5.89 6.36
N PHE A 48 15.10 5.69 7.65
CA PHE A 48 15.84 4.54 8.13
C PHE A 48 15.13 3.22 7.81
N LEU A 49 13.83 3.10 8.12
CA LEU A 49 13.06 1.89 7.88
C LEU A 49 12.90 1.60 6.38
N PHE A 50 12.68 2.63 5.55
CA PHE A 50 12.59 2.46 4.10
C PHE A 50 13.84 1.81 3.50
N ASN A 51 15.02 2.18 4.00
CA ASN A 51 16.29 1.65 3.50
C ASN A 51 16.72 0.32 4.11
N ASN A 52 16.21 -0.04 5.30
CA ASN A 52 16.73 -1.18 6.08
C ASN A 52 15.69 -2.26 6.40
N ASP A 53 14.41 -1.90 6.57
CA ASP A 53 13.33 -2.85 6.92
C ASP A 53 11.97 -2.38 6.40
N LEU A 54 11.68 -2.74 5.15
CA LEU A 54 10.42 -2.40 4.49
C LEU A 54 9.21 -3.09 5.15
N ASN A 55 9.40 -4.24 5.81
CA ASN A 55 8.32 -4.95 6.50
C ASN A 55 7.82 -4.16 7.71
N ALA A 56 8.73 -3.50 8.43
CA ALA A 56 8.36 -2.60 9.52
C ALA A 56 7.51 -1.45 9.00
N LEU A 57 7.88 -0.87 7.86
CA LEU A 57 7.13 0.21 7.21
C LEU A 57 5.71 -0.24 6.82
N HIS A 58 5.61 -1.43 6.19
CA HIS A 58 4.32 -2.03 5.86
C HIS A 58 3.47 -2.22 7.11
N TYR A 59 4.02 -2.77 8.20
CA TYR A 59 3.27 -3.00 9.44
C TYR A 59 2.74 -1.70 10.06
N ILE A 60 3.56 -0.65 10.12
CA ILE A 60 3.21 0.64 10.71
C ILE A 60 2.00 1.27 10.00
N PHE A 61 2.00 1.22 8.67
CA PHE A 61 0.97 1.83 7.82
C PHE A 61 -0.14 0.87 7.40
N SER A 62 -0.03 -0.42 7.71
CA SER A 62 -1.15 -1.34 7.57
C SER A 62 -2.26 -0.90 8.51
N SER A 63 -3.42 -0.57 7.93
CA SER A 63 -4.63 -0.25 8.67
C SER A 63 -5.13 -1.50 9.40
N ASP A 64 -5.50 -1.38 10.69
CA ASP A 64 -6.28 -2.37 11.44
C ASP A 64 -7.71 -2.56 10.90
N ALA A 65 -8.02 -1.99 9.72
CA ALA A 65 -9.13 -2.45 8.92
C ALA A 65 -8.73 -3.85 8.45
N SER A 66 -9.20 -4.84 9.21
CA SER A 66 -9.43 -6.23 8.82
C SER A 66 -8.76 -6.52 7.48
N ILE A 67 -7.61 -7.19 7.53
CA ILE A 67 -7.15 -8.03 6.44
C ILE A 67 -8.40 -8.81 6.01
N ASN A 68 -9.10 -8.32 4.99
CA ASN A 68 -10.22 -9.02 4.40
C ASN A 68 -9.57 -10.31 3.96
N ASN A 69 -9.91 -11.38 4.66
CA ASN A 69 -9.33 -12.71 4.52
C ASN A 69 -9.04 -12.99 3.03
N PHE A 70 -7.78 -12.82 2.64
CA PHE A 70 -7.21 -13.46 1.45
C PHE A 70 -7.03 -14.98 1.68
N GLN A 71 -7.72 -15.51 2.69
CA GLN A 71 -7.79 -16.93 2.99
C GLN A 71 -9.23 -17.38 2.70
N ASN A 72 -9.38 -18.01 1.54
CA ASN A 72 -10.46 -18.94 1.21
C ASN A 72 -11.84 -18.32 0.91
N SER A 73 -11.95 -17.61 -0.20
CA SER A 73 -13.17 -17.75 -1.00
C SER A 73 -12.92 -18.82 -2.07
N ASN A 74 -13.27 -20.07 -1.72
CA ASN A 74 -13.71 -21.06 -2.70
C ASN A 74 -14.97 -20.50 -3.38
N ASN A 75 -14.82 -19.48 -4.23
CA ASN A 75 -15.91 -19.01 -5.04
C ASN A 75 -16.01 -19.94 -6.24
N LYS A 76 -16.69 -21.07 -6.04
CA LYS A 76 -17.34 -21.77 -7.13
C LYS A 76 -18.24 -20.75 -7.82
N VAL A 77 -17.78 -20.24 -8.96
CA VAL A 77 -18.63 -19.60 -9.96
C VAL A 77 -19.73 -20.61 -10.30
N SER A 78 -20.91 -20.38 -9.74
CA SER A 78 -22.12 -21.08 -10.12
C SER A 78 -23.23 -20.07 -10.21
N GLY A 79 -23.50 -19.64 -11.45
CA GLY A 79 -24.84 -19.27 -11.91
C GLY A 79 -25.46 -18.00 -11.34
N ASN A 80 -25.60 -17.02 -12.23
CA ASN A 80 -26.73 -16.10 -12.30
C ASN A 80 -27.06 -15.23 -11.08
N GLY A 81 -26.68 -13.95 -11.20
CA GLY A 81 -27.56 -12.80 -10.96
C GLY A 81 -28.10 -12.58 -9.55
N ALA A 82 -27.47 -11.67 -8.81
CA ALA A 82 -28.19 -10.67 -8.00
C ALA A 82 -27.21 -9.62 -7.46
N LEU A 83 -27.62 -8.36 -7.62
CA LEU A 83 -27.08 -7.15 -7.02
C LEU A 83 -27.07 -7.25 -5.48
N ILE A 84 -25.93 -7.02 -4.83
CA ILE A 84 -25.79 -6.79 -3.37
C ILE A 84 -24.47 -6.02 -3.15
N ASP A 85 -24.29 -4.94 -2.39
CA ASP A 85 -25.12 -3.88 -1.81
C ASP A 85 -24.07 -2.81 -1.44
N ASN A 86 -24.12 -1.63 -2.08
CA ASN A 86 -23.21 -0.52 -1.82
C ASN A 86 -23.68 0.21 -0.55
N SER A 87 -23.20 -0.22 0.62
CA SER A 87 -23.53 0.46 1.87
C SER A 87 -22.97 1.88 1.87
N ASN A 88 -23.89 2.84 1.79
CA ASN A 88 -23.67 4.28 1.86
C ASN A 88 -22.89 4.68 3.12
N ASN A 89 -21.60 4.99 2.99
CA ASN A 89 -20.92 5.88 3.94
C ASN A 89 -20.90 7.29 3.37
N LYS A 90 -21.97 8.01 3.70
CA LYS A 90 -22.17 9.44 3.47
C LYS A 90 -21.18 10.23 4.31
N SER A 91 -20.04 10.62 3.74
CA SER A 91 -19.19 11.68 4.29
C SER A 91 -19.41 12.94 3.47
N ASN A 92 -20.19 13.86 4.04
CA ASN A 92 -20.24 15.23 3.57
C ASN A 92 -18.86 15.87 3.81
N SER A 93 -18.12 16.17 2.75
CA SER A 93 -17.07 17.19 2.81
C SER A 93 -17.23 18.12 1.63
N ALA A 94 -17.45 19.39 1.96
CA ALA A 94 -17.72 20.47 1.05
C ALA A 94 -16.55 20.71 0.09
N ASN A 95 -16.90 20.91 -1.18
CA ASN A 95 -16.19 21.70 -2.20
C ASN A 95 -14.69 21.95 -1.95
N LYS A 96 -13.86 20.99 -2.31
CA LYS A 96 -12.61 21.26 -3.01
C LYS A 96 -12.65 20.47 -4.32
N LYS A 97 -12.43 21.15 -5.45
CA LYS A 97 -11.95 20.48 -6.66
C LYS A 97 -10.53 19.99 -6.34
N GLU A 98 -10.43 18.93 -5.57
CA GLU A 98 -9.20 18.15 -5.50
C GLU A 98 -9.14 17.44 -6.85
N GLU A 99 -8.16 17.81 -7.67
CA GLU A 99 -7.73 16.94 -8.75
C GLU A 99 -7.41 15.60 -8.10
N ASN A 100 -8.30 14.61 -8.28
CA ASN A 100 -8.10 13.25 -7.81
C ASN A 100 -6.92 12.67 -8.59
N THR A 101 -5.70 12.98 -8.14
CA THR A 101 -4.44 12.39 -8.61
C THR A 101 -4.27 10.94 -8.12
N ASN A 102 -5.23 10.46 -7.32
CA ASN A 102 -5.26 9.10 -6.83
C ASN A 102 -5.82 8.16 -7.91
N ILE A 103 -4.97 7.24 -8.37
CA ILE A 103 -5.39 6.13 -9.25
C ILE A 103 -6.47 5.31 -8.52
N PRO A 104 -7.64 5.07 -9.15
CA PRO A 104 -8.69 4.27 -8.51
C PRO A 104 -8.20 2.88 -8.12
N GLN A 105 -8.58 2.39 -6.93
CA GLN A 105 -8.15 1.09 -6.40
C GLN A 105 -8.47 -0.08 -7.35
N SER A 106 -9.57 -0.02 -8.09
CA SER A 106 -9.93 -1.01 -9.11
C SER A 106 -8.85 -1.16 -10.18
N ILE A 107 -8.29 -0.04 -10.64
CA ILE A 107 -7.22 -0.03 -11.64
C ILE A 107 -5.93 -0.62 -11.05
N THR A 108 -5.59 -0.30 -9.80
CA THR A 108 -4.42 -0.89 -9.13
C THR A 108 -4.52 -2.42 -9.01
N ILE A 109 -5.70 -2.94 -8.66
CA ILE A 109 -5.94 -4.39 -8.54
C ILE A 109 -5.77 -5.09 -9.90
N GLU A 110 -6.31 -4.51 -10.96
CA GLU A 110 -6.21 -5.07 -12.31
C GLU A 110 -4.76 -5.07 -12.83
N LEU A 111 -4.01 -4.00 -12.57
CA LEU A 111 -2.60 -3.91 -12.96
C LEU A 111 -1.73 -4.95 -12.23
N ASN A 112 -1.92 -5.14 -10.93
CA ASN A 112 -1.20 -6.17 -10.18
C ASN A 112 -1.51 -7.57 -10.73
N SER A 113 -2.79 -7.84 -10.98
CA SER A 113 -3.23 -9.12 -11.57
C SER A 113 -2.62 -9.36 -12.96
N LEU A 114 -2.41 -8.29 -13.73
CA LEU A 114 -1.74 -8.37 -15.03
C LEU A 114 -0.24 -8.65 -14.86
N PHE A 115 0.45 -7.98 -13.95
CA PHE A 115 1.87 -8.20 -13.71
C PHE A 115 2.18 -9.62 -13.23
N GLU A 116 1.40 -10.16 -12.29
CA GLU A 116 1.54 -11.55 -11.83
C GLU A 116 1.39 -12.56 -12.99
N ARG A 117 0.50 -12.30 -13.94
CA ARG A 117 0.30 -13.17 -15.12
C ARG A 117 1.48 -13.12 -16.10
N LEU A 118 2.27 -12.06 -16.06
CA LEU A 118 3.40 -11.83 -16.96
C LEU A 118 4.75 -12.29 -16.37
N GLU A 119 4.83 -12.52 -15.06
CA GLU A 119 6.09 -12.81 -14.34
C GLU A 119 6.86 -13.99 -14.93
N ASP A 120 6.17 -15.08 -15.27
CA ASP A 120 6.77 -16.30 -15.83
C ASP A 120 6.67 -16.42 -17.36
N LYS A 121 6.50 -15.29 -18.07
CA LYS A 121 6.37 -15.29 -19.54
C LYS A 121 7.66 -14.90 -20.24
N ASP A 122 7.82 -15.40 -21.46
CA ASP A 122 8.99 -15.07 -22.27
C ASP A 122 8.96 -13.61 -22.74
N GLU A 123 10.14 -13.05 -23.01
CA GLU A 123 10.33 -11.66 -23.39
C GLU A 123 9.53 -11.26 -24.64
N LYS A 124 9.37 -12.20 -25.61
CA LYS A 124 8.62 -11.93 -26.84
C LYS A 124 7.13 -11.79 -26.54
N PHE A 125 6.59 -12.63 -25.66
CA PHE A 125 5.22 -12.54 -25.19
C PHE A 125 4.99 -11.23 -24.43
N ILE A 126 5.88 -10.89 -23.49
CA ILE A 126 5.80 -9.64 -22.70
C ILE A 126 5.78 -8.42 -23.64
N LYS A 127 6.72 -8.33 -24.59
CA LYS A 127 6.77 -7.23 -25.57
C LYS A 127 5.49 -7.09 -26.39
N ASN A 128 4.93 -8.21 -26.85
CA ASN A 128 3.68 -8.20 -27.60
C ASN A 128 2.50 -7.66 -26.77
N ILE A 129 2.42 -8.02 -25.49
CA ILE A 129 1.41 -7.48 -24.57
C ILE A 129 1.64 -5.99 -24.30
N THR A 130 2.90 -5.57 -24.09
CA THR A 130 3.26 -4.17 -23.90
C THR A 130 2.79 -3.31 -25.08
N TYR A 131 3.08 -3.69 -26.32
CA TYR A 131 2.64 -2.93 -27.50
C TYR A 131 1.12 -2.81 -27.59
N LYS A 132 0.38 -3.88 -27.30
CA LYS A 132 -1.10 -3.83 -27.30
C LYS A 132 -1.65 -2.87 -26.25
N ILE A 133 -1.02 -2.80 -25.08
CA ILE A 133 -1.41 -1.86 -24.02
C ILE A 133 -1.11 -0.42 -24.44
N GLU A 134 0.05 -0.18 -25.05
CA GLU A 134 0.42 1.15 -25.57
C GLU A 134 -0.56 1.64 -26.66
N ASP A 135 -0.95 0.75 -27.58
CA ASP A 135 -1.94 1.04 -28.61
C ASP A 135 -3.30 1.40 -27.98
N PHE A 136 -3.77 0.60 -27.02
CA PHE A 136 -5.02 0.85 -26.32
C PHE A 136 -5.02 2.19 -25.55
N ILE A 137 -3.95 2.48 -24.81
CA ILE A 137 -3.79 3.77 -24.11
C ILE A 137 -3.79 4.93 -25.12
N SER A 138 -3.16 4.74 -26.27
CA SER A 138 -3.11 5.75 -27.33
C SER A 138 -4.48 6.01 -27.94
N GLU A 139 -5.33 4.98 -28.06
CA GLU A 139 -6.72 5.09 -28.50
C GLU A 139 -7.56 5.88 -27.50
N ILE A 140 -7.52 5.51 -26.20
CA ILE A 140 -8.22 6.28 -25.14
C ILE A 140 -7.79 7.75 -25.16
N LYS A 141 -6.48 8.02 -25.25
CA LYS A 141 -5.96 9.40 -25.26
C LYS A 141 -6.47 10.21 -26.44
N LYS A 142 -6.78 9.58 -27.59
CA LYS A 142 -7.40 10.25 -28.73
C LYS A 142 -8.86 10.56 -28.45
N GLU A 143 -9.61 9.60 -27.90
CA GLU A 143 -11.03 9.78 -27.55
C GLU A 143 -11.27 10.85 -26.48
N THR A 144 -10.33 11.00 -25.53
CA THR A 144 -10.44 12.01 -24.46
C THR A 144 -9.89 13.39 -24.83
N ARG A 145 -9.42 13.58 -26.07
CA ARG A 145 -8.83 14.85 -26.56
C ARG A 145 -9.84 15.77 -27.27
N ASP A 146 -11.09 15.32 -27.46
CA ASP A 146 -12.24 16.12 -27.91
C ASP A 146 -13.05 16.66 -26.72
#